data_AF-A0A1H3UEJ2-F1
#
_entry.id   AF-A0A1H3UEJ2-F1
#
_cell.length_a   1.000
_cell.length_b   1.000
_cell.length_c   1.000
_cell.angle_alpha   90.00
_cell.angle_beta   90.00
_cell.angle_gamma   90.00
#
_symmetry.space_group_name_H-M   'P 1'
#
loop_
_entity.id
_entity.type
_entity.pdbx_description
1 polymer ?
#
loop_
_entity_poly.entity_id
_entity_poly.type
_entity_poly.pdbx_seq_one_letter_code
_entity_poly.pdbx_strand_id
1 'polypeptide(L)'
;MRFTIDDLMQLLVSKVGLPSDMRTQDPGKTFGDLGLDSLAFLQLQSELQELYGFELPDDRPMAFTVGEMTAAINERLSRDEEPAA
;
A
#
# COMPACT_ATOMS: atom_id res chain seq x y z
N MET A 1 4.39 2.56 15.15
CA MET A 1 3.00 2.40 14.63
C MET A 1 2.90 1.14 13.77
N ARG A 2 1.85 0.30 13.83
CA ARG A 2 1.73 -0.91 12.97
C ARG A 2 0.67 -0.71 11.88
N PHE A 3 1.11 -0.63 10.63
CA PHE A 3 0.23 -0.57 9.46
C PHE A 3 -0.30 -1.98 9.16
N THR A 4 -1.56 -2.12 8.78
CA THR A 4 -2.17 -3.44 8.54
C THR A 4 -2.78 -3.52 7.16
N ILE A 5 -3.09 -4.73 6.72
CA ILE A 5 -3.80 -4.96 5.45
C ILE A 5 -5.12 -4.19 5.42
N ASP A 6 -5.81 -4.11 6.56
CA ASP A 6 -7.06 -3.35 6.65
C ASP A 6 -6.85 -1.85 6.42
N ASP A 7 -5.75 -1.30 6.95
CA ASP A 7 -5.37 0.10 6.76
C ASP A 7 -5.03 0.39 5.29
N LEU A 8 -4.28 -0.50 4.64
CA LEU A 8 -4.02 -0.44 3.21
C LEU A 8 -5.31 -0.47 2.40
N MET A 9 -6.22 -1.39 2.72
CA MET A 9 -7.51 -1.52 2.04
C MET A 9 -8.38 -0.28 2.26
N GLN A 10 -8.38 0.29 3.47
CA GLN A 10 -9.05 1.55 3.76
C GLN A 10 -8.48 2.71 2.93
N LEU A 11 -7.16 2.81 2.83
CA LEU A 11 -6.48 3.82 2.05
C LEU A 11 -6.81 3.67 0.56
N LEU A 12 -6.79 2.44 0.04
CA LEU A 12 -7.20 2.14 -1.33
C LEU A 12 -8.65 2.54 -1.62
N VAL A 13 -9.58 2.22 -0.71
CA VAL A 13 -11.00 2.54 -0.89
C VAL A 13 -11.25 4.05 -0.79
N SER A 14 -10.60 4.70 0.17
CA SER A 14 -10.84 6.12 0.49
C SER A 14 -10.10 7.08 -0.47
N LYS A 15 -8.86 6.75 -0.82
CA LYS A 15 -7.97 7.63 -1.59
C LYS A 15 -7.86 7.25 -3.06
N VAL A 16 -7.85 5.96 -3.35
CA VAL A 16 -7.64 5.44 -4.71
C VAL A 16 -8.98 5.12 -5.40
N GLY A 17 -10.06 4.98 -4.63
CA GLY A 17 -11.39 4.67 -5.15
C GLY A 17 -11.60 3.18 -5.41
N LEU A 18 -10.83 2.30 -4.76
CA LEU A 18 -11.07 0.86 -4.83
C LEU A 18 -12.47 0.54 -4.27
N PRO A 19 -13.28 -0.28 -4.96
CA PRO A 19 -14.56 -0.72 -4.41
C PRO A 19 -14.36 -1.50 -3.11
N SER A 20 -15.20 -1.23 -2.10
CA SER A 20 -15.18 -1.97 -0.82
C SER A 20 -15.36 -3.49 -1.00
N ASP A 21 -15.99 -3.91 -2.09
CA ASP A 21 -16.22 -5.32 -2.44
C ASP A 21 -14.94 -6.05 -2.90
N MET A 22 -13.96 -5.30 -3.42
CA MET A 22 -12.64 -5.81 -3.79
C MET A 22 -11.67 -5.88 -2.61
N ARG A 23 -12.09 -5.52 -1.39
CA ARG A 23 -11.24 -5.64 -0.21
C ARG A 23 -10.93 -7.10 0.07
N THR A 24 -9.66 -7.38 0.33
CA THR A 24 -9.21 -8.68 0.82
C THR A 24 -8.43 -8.51 2.11
N GLN A 25 -8.44 -9.54 2.94
CA GLN A 25 -7.51 -9.65 4.08
C GLN A 25 -6.39 -10.65 3.81
N ASP A 26 -6.34 -11.19 2.60
CA ASP A 26 -5.36 -12.19 2.22
C ASP A 26 -4.05 -11.51 1.79
N PRO A 27 -2.94 -11.70 2.53
CA PRO A 27 -1.66 -11.10 2.20
C PRO A 27 -1.03 -11.64 0.92
N GLY A 28 -1.48 -12.81 0.43
CA GLY A 28 -0.97 -13.43 -0.80
C GLY A 28 -1.63 -12.91 -2.07
N LYS A 29 -2.65 -12.06 -1.96
CA LYS A 29 -3.31 -11.43 -3.10
C LYS A 29 -2.47 -10.30 -3.65
N THR A 30 -2.36 -10.24 -4.98
CA THR A 30 -1.70 -9.16 -5.69
C THR A 30 -2.68 -8.04 -6.01
N PHE A 31 -2.18 -6.82 -6.21
CA PHE A 31 -3.04 -5.70 -6.62
C PHE A 31 -3.75 -5.97 -7.95
N GLY A 32 -3.10 -6.66 -8.90
CA GLY A 32 -3.74 -7.06 -10.15
C GLY A 32 -4.94 -7.99 -9.96
N ASP A 33 -4.90 -8.89 -8.97
CA ASP A 33 -6.03 -9.79 -8.66
C ASP A 33 -7.20 -9.03 -8.02
N LEU A 34 -6.90 -7.94 -7.30
CA LEU A 34 -7.90 -7.01 -6.76
C LEU A 34 -8.50 -6.08 -7.81
N GLY A 35 -8.09 -6.21 -9.08
CA GLY A 35 -8.54 -5.31 -10.15
C GLY A 35 -7.98 -3.89 -10.03
N LEU A 36 -6.82 -3.71 -9.39
CA LEU A 36 -6.15 -2.41 -9.39
C LEU A 36 -5.57 -2.13 -10.77
N ASP A 37 -6.17 -1.15 -11.44
CA ASP A 37 -5.67 -0.64 -12.72
C ASP A 37 -4.36 0.14 -12.54
N SER A 38 -3.60 0.28 -13.63
CA SER A 38 -2.33 1.04 -13.63
C SER A 38 -2.52 2.50 -13.18
N LEU A 39 -3.71 3.10 -13.41
CA LEU A 39 -4.04 4.44 -12.93
C LEU A 39 -4.27 4.49 -11.41
N ALA A 40 -4.96 3.48 -10.88
CA ALA A 40 -5.19 3.36 -9.44
C ALA A 40 -3.86 3.16 -8.70
N PHE A 41 -2.91 2.42 -9.28
CA PHE A 41 -1.58 2.26 -8.72
C PHE A 41 -0.77 3.57 -8.70
N LEU A 42 -0.83 4.38 -9.77
CA LEU A 42 -0.21 5.71 -9.79
C LEU A 42 -0.79 6.63 -8.70
N GLN A 43 -2.11 6.65 -8.54
CA GLN A 43 -2.75 7.41 -7.46
C GLN A 43 -2.31 6.92 -6.08
N LEU A 44 -2.24 5.59 -5.89
CA LEU A 44 -1.73 5.00 -4.65
C LEU A 44 -0.31 5.46 -4.34
N GLN A 45 0.59 5.43 -5.33
CA GLN A 45 1.96 5.92 -5.17
C GLN A 45 1.98 7.38 -4.72
N SER A 46 1.22 8.25 -5.38
CA SER A 46 1.14 9.67 -5.00
C SER A 46 0.60 9.86 -3.58
N GLU A 47 -0.48 9.17 -3.22
CA GLU A 47 -1.07 9.27 -1.88
C GLU A 47 -0.12 8.76 -0.80
N LEU A 48 0.58 7.65 -1.04
CA LEU A 48 1.56 7.13 -0.08
C LEU A 48 2.77 8.06 0.05
N GLN A 49 3.23 8.65 -1.04
CA GLN A 49 4.28 9.66 -1.02
C GLN A 49 3.85 10.92 -0.25
N GLU A 50 2.62 11.39 -0.42
CA GLU A 50 2.11 12.56 0.31
C GLU A 50 1.83 12.26 1.79
N LEU A 51 1.25 11.10 2.10
CA LEU A 51 0.86 10.74 3.47
C LEU A 51 2.05 10.29 4.33
N TYR A 52 3.02 9.60 3.72
CA TYR A 52 4.09 8.96 4.44
C TYR A 52 5.50 9.30 3.91
N GLY A 53 5.62 10.07 2.82
CA GLY A 53 6.92 10.53 2.31
C GLY A 53 7.75 9.46 1.61
N PHE A 54 7.18 8.32 1.21
CA PHE A 54 7.93 7.26 0.52
C PHE A 54 7.41 6.97 -0.89
N GLU A 55 8.34 6.77 -1.82
CA GLU A 55 8.08 6.23 -3.15
C GLU A 55 8.12 4.70 -3.13
N LEU A 56 7.11 4.05 -3.72
CA LEU A 56 7.10 2.60 -3.90
C LEU A 56 8.02 2.23 -5.07
N PRO A 57 8.79 1.13 -4.97
CA PRO A 57 9.58 0.63 -6.09
C PRO A 57 8.64 0.15 -7.22
N ASP A 58 8.77 0.78 -8.40
CA ASP A 58 7.94 0.54 -9.59
C ASP A 58 8.30 -0.75 -10.36
N ASP A 59 9.15 -1.63 -9.80
CA ASP A 59 9.70 -2.75 -10.58
C ASP A 59 8.59 -3.71 -11.07
N ARG A 60 7.56 -3.96 -10.24
CA ARG A 60 6.41 -4.84 -10.58
C ARG A 60 5.11 -4.48 -9.81
N PRO A 61 4.36 -3.44 -10.22
CA PRO A 61 3.14 -2.99 -9.53
C PRO A 61 2.06 -4.07 -9.39
N MET A 62 1.90 -4.91 -10.41
CA MET A 62 0.87 -5.96 -10.47
C MET A 62 1.29 -7.28 -9.81
N ALA A 63 2.59 -7.50 -9.58
CA ALA A 63 3.08 -8.68 -8.87
C ALA A 63 3.22 -8.43 -7.37
N PHE A 64 3.20 -7.16 -6.96
CA PHE A 64 3.28 -6.77 -5.57
C PHE A 64 2.05 -7.30 -4.81
N THR A 65 2.32 -8.03 -3.72
CA THR A 65 1.26 -8.50 -2.86
C THR A 65 0.86 -7.45 -1.83
N VAL A 66 -0.38 -7.56 -1.36
CA VAL A 66 -0.91 -6.77 -0.25
C VAL A 66 -0.04 -6.93 1.01
N GLY A 67 0.46 -8.15 1.25
CA GLY A 67 1.37 -8.46 2.34
C GLY A 67 2.72 -7.78 2.20
N GLU A 68 3.34 -7.85 1.02
CA GLU A 68 4.62 -7.19 0.74
C GLU A 68 4.52 -5.66 0.86
N MET A 69 3.45 -5.06 0.34
CA MET A 69 3.18 -3.63 0.49
C MET A 69 3.07 -3.25 1.97
N THR A 70 2.23 -3.96 2.71
CA THR A 70 2.03 -3.71 4.15
C THR A 70 3.35 -3.85 4.91
N ALA A 71 4.16 -4.87 4.61
CA ALA A 71 5.46 -5.09 5.23
C ALA A 71 6.44 -3.94 4.91
N ALA A 72 6.54 -3.55 3.64
CA ALA A 72 7.42 -2.45 3.20
C ALA A 72 7.07 -1.13 3.92
N ILE A 73 5.77 -0.83 4.07
CA ILE A 73 5.29 0.35 4.79
C ILE A 73 5.66 0.26 6.27
N ASN A 74 5.46 -0.89 6.92
CA ASN A 74 5.83 -1.08 8.33
C ASN A 74 7.34 -0.96 8.58
N GLU A 75 8.18 -1.50 7.68
CA GLU A 75 9.64 -1.39 7.80
C GLU A 75 10.10 0.07 7.72
N ARG A 76 9.48 0.87 6.85
CA ARG A 76 9.79 2.30 6.73
C ARG A 76 9.28 3.10 7.92
N LEU A 77 8.04 2.88 8.34
CA LEU A 77 7.47 3.51 9.54
C LEU A 77 8.29 3.18 10.79
N SER A 78 8.90 2.00 10.86
CA SER A 78 9.77 1.62 11.99
C SER A 78 11.16 2.27 11.92
N ARG A 79 11.66 2.62 10.73
CA ARG A 79 12.94 3.33 10.57
C ARG A 79 12.86 4.83 10.85
N ASP A 80 11.71 5.45 10.56
CA ASP A 80 11.48 6.87 10.87
C ASP A 80 11.39 7.10 12.39
N GLU A 81 11.07 6.06 13.17
CA GLU A 81 11.12 6.05 14.65
C GLU A 81 12.51 5.70 15.23
N GLU A 82 13.60 5.95 14.50
CA GLU A 82 14.91 6.14 15.13
C GLU A 82 15.11 7.65 15.37
N PRO A 83 14.81 8.17 16.57
CA PRO A 83 15.27 9.50 16.93
C PRO A 83 16.79 9.46 16.85
N ALA A 84 17.36 10.36 16.04
CA ALA A 84 18.77 10.70 16.10
C ALA A 84 19.18 10.87 17.57
N ALA A 85 19.91 9.90 18.10
CA ALA A 85 20.44 9.88 19.46
C ALA A 85 21.97 10.02 19.41
#